data_AF-A0A6A3Q8M5-F1
#
_entry.id   AF-A0A6A3Q8M5-F1
#
_cell.length_a   1.000
_cell.length_b   1.000
_cell.length_c   1.000
_cell.angle_alpha   90.00
_cell.angle_beta   90.00
_cell.angle_gamma   90.00
#
_symmetry.space_group_name_H-M   'P 1'
#
loop_
_entity.id
_entity.type
_entity.pdbx_description
1 polymer ?
#
loop_
_entity_poly.entity_id
_entity_poly.type
_entity_poly.pdbx_seq_one_letter_code
_entity_poly.pdbx_strand_id
1 'polypeptide(L)'
;MTEKSLGSGGPACPTKGYSSHLIRESASSSASLPMNFFALVLVVVAAQSEYCDSSMGECRAASNATECYNATIALFQDGCDPGYDCIDDLCRVSADPVDGRTCHIICSAGRFCENDTTECREPAYDGECFNLATGLFQDGCDEGFYCSYNKCVDVSLDE
;
A
#
# COMPACT_ATOMS: atom_id res chain seq x y z
N MET A 1 -25.78 -26.66 16.74
CA MET A 1 -25.11 -25.36 16.96
C MET A 1 -23.63 -25.66 16.83
N THR A 2 -23.07 -25.38 15.66
CA THR A 2 -21.72 -25.82 15.30
C THR A 2 -20.87 -24.56 15.16
N GLU A 3 -19.89 -24.42 16.04
CA GLU A 3 -18.89 -23.36 16.02
C GLU A 3 -18.09 -23.45 14.71
N LYS A 4 -18.03 -22.36 13.95
CA LYS A 4 -17.18 -22.22 12.77
C LYS A 4 -15.98 -21.38 13.18
N SER A 5 -14.88 -22.05 13.55
CA SER A 5 -13.57 -21.44 13.75
C SER A 5 -13.22 -20.53 12.57
N LEU A 6 -12.99 -19.25 12.86
CA LEU A 6 -12.27 -18.34 11.98
C LEU A 6 -10.83 -18.86 11.86
N GLY A 7 -10.55 -19.55 10.76
CA GLY A 7 -9.19 -19.86 10.34
C GLY A 7 -8.54 -18.61 9.77
N SER A 8 -7.92 -17.82 10.64
CA SER A 8 -6.91 -16.82 10.30
C SER A 8 -5.71 -17.55 9.69
N GLY A 9 -5.61 -17.56 8.36
CA GLY A 9 -4.57 -18.26 7.63
C GLY A 9 -4.50 -17.84 6.17
N GLY A 10 -4.48 -16.53 5.91
CA GLY A 10 -4.06 -16.04 4.60
C GLY A 10 -2.58 -16.38 4.40
N PRO A 11 -2.17 -16.88 3.23
CA PRO A 11 -0.77 -17.17 2.95
C PRO A 11 0.05 -15.89 3.08
N ALA A 12 1.01 -15.89 3.99
CA ALA A 12 2.00 -14.82 4.10
C ALA A 12 2.69 -14.66 2.75
N CYS A 13 2.75 -13.43 2.23
CA CYS A 13 3.61 -13.10 1.11
C CYS A 13 5.02 -13.61 1.44
N PRO A 14 5.66 -14.42 0.59
CA PRO A 14 7.09 -14.57 0.67
C PRO A 14 7.68 -13.18 0.44
N THR A 15 8.22 -12.58 1.50
CA THR A 15 9.09 -11.42 1.38
C THR A 15 10.24 -11.82 0.47
N LYS A 16 10.17 -11.49 -0.83
CA LYS A 16 11.39 -11.23 -1.58
C LYS A 16 12.06 -10.11 -0.82
N GLY A 17 13.14 -10.45 -0.13
CA GLY A 17 13.74 -9.62 0.91
C GLY A 17 13.93 -8.19 0.46
N TYR A 18 13.38 -7.25 1.22
CA TYR A 18 13.98 -5.93 1.31
C TYR A 18 15.38 -6.11 1.92
N SER A 19 16.36 -6.37 1.05
CA SER A 19 17.76 -6.28 1.41
C SER A 19 18.15 -4.81 1.33
N SER A 20 18.02 -4.10 2.44
CA SER A 20 18.81 -2.90 2.68
C SER A 20 20.29 -3.26 2.46
N HIS A 21 20.95 -2.56 1.54
CA HIS A 21 22.31 -2.83 1.02
C HIS A 21 22.49 -4.04 0.09
N LEU A 22 22.58 -3.78 -1.22
CA LEU A 22 23.84 -3.82 -1.98
C LEU A 22 23.56 -3.50 -3.45
N ILE A 23 24.26 -2.48 -3.96
CA ILE A 23 24.49 -2.26 -5.38
C ILE A 23 25.05 -3.58 -5.93
N ARG A 24 24.30 -4.26 -6.79
CA ARG A 24 24.85 -5.35 -7.60
C ARG A 24 24.28 -5.26 -9.00
N GLU A 25 25.14 -4.79 -9.88
CA GLU A 25 24.97 -4.77 -11.32
C GLU A 25 24.49 -6.14 -11.82
N SER A 26 23.25 -6.20 -12.31
CA SER A 26 22.85 -7.27 -13.21
C SER A 26 23.35 -6.89 -14.61
N ALA A 27 24.59 -7.27 -14.89
CA ALA A 27 25.12 -7.32 -16.24
C ALA A 27 24.24 -8.24 -17.09
N SER A 28 23.47 -7.66 -18.01
CA SER A 28 22.97 -8.38 -19.18
C SER A 28 23.83 -7.96 -20.37
N SER A 29 24.78 -8.82 -20.70
CA SER A 29 25.67 -8.65 -21.85
C SER A 29 24.92 -8.73 -23.19
N SER A 30 25.45 -7.94 -24.13
CA SER A 30 25.39 -8.07 -25.60
C SER A 30 24.19 -7.49 -26.35
N ALA A 31 24.37 -6.26 -26.85
CA ALA A 31 24.49 -6.01 -28.29
C ALA A 31 24.99 -4.57 -28.53
N SER A 32 26.20 -4.46 -29.08
CA SER A 32 26.78 -3.19 -29.54
C SER A 32 26.12 -2.74 -30.84
N LEU A 33 25.48 -1.58 -30.88
CA LEU A 33 25.25 -0.82 -32.12
C LEU A 33 25.30 0.70 -31.83
N PRO A 34 25.73 1.52 -32.81
CA PRO A 34 26.38 2.81 -32.57
C PRO A 34 25.40 3.98 -32.35
N MET A 35 25.94 4.98 -31.67
CA MET A 35 25.41 6.33 -31.40
C MET A 35 24.43 6.85 -32.47
N ASN A 36 23.18 7.09 -32.08
CA ASN A 36 22.34 8.07 -32.73
C ASN A 36 21.33 8.69 -31.75
N PHE A 37 21.20 10.01 -31.88
CA PHE A 37 20.33 10.92 -31.15
C PHE A 37 18.85 10.47 -31.15
N PHE A 38 18.12 10.87 -30.10
CA PHE A 38 16.67 10.71 -29.84
C PHE A 38 16.19 9.37 -29.26
N ALA A 39 16.24 9.26 -27.93
CA ALA A 39 15.08 8.95 -27.10
C ALA A 39 15.51 8.95 -25.63
N LEU A 40 15.22 10.04 -24.91
CA LEU A 40 15.15 10.00 -23.45
C LEU A 40 13.89 9.20 -23.12
N VAL A 41 13.96 7.87 -23.18
CA VAL A 41 12.92 7.01 -22.61
C VAL A 41 13.07 7.13 -21.11
N LEU A 42 12.32 8.07 -20.53
CA LEU A 42 12.06 8.12 -19.11
C LEU A 42 11.32 6.81 -18.77
N VAL A 43 12.06 5.74 -18.47
CA VAL A 43 11.47 4.54 -17.87
C VAL A 43 11.12 4.95 -16.44
N VAL A 44 9.98 5.64 -16.30
CA VAL A 44 9.30 5.71 -15.01
C VAL A 44 8.88 4.28 -14.74
N VAL A 45 9.67 3.56 -13.96
CA VAL A 45 9.22 2.30 -13.37
C VAL A 45 8.11 2.71 -12.43
N ALA A 46 6.87 2.74 -12.93
CA ALA A 46 5.71 2.86 -12.07
C ALA A 46 5.81 1.70 -11.09
N ALA A 47 5.99 2.00 -9.81
CA ALA A 47 5.88 1.01 -8.75
C ALA A 47 4.41 0.56 -8.74
N GLN A 48 4.09 -0.46 -9.54
CA GLN A 48 2.75 -1.03 -9.58
C GLN A 48 2.58 -1.91 -8.34
N SER A 49 1.43 -1.80 -7.69
CA SER A 49 1.09 -2.61 -6.53
C SER A 49 0.96 -4.08 -6.95
N GLU A 50 1.65 -4.99 -6.23
CA GLU A 50 1.53 -6.42 -6.46
C GLU A 50 0.66 -7.07 -5.38
N TYR A 51 -0.26 -7.93 -5.80
CA TYR A 51 -1.16 -8.68 -4.94
C TYR A 51 -1.09 -10.18 -5.26
N CYS A 52 -1.25 -11.03 -4.25
CA CYS A 52 -1.12 -12.48 -4.41
C CYS A 52 -2.42 -13.11 -4.88
N ASP A 53 -2.42 -13.53 -6.14
CA ASP A 53 -3.56 -14.10 -6.82
C ASP A 53 -3.70 -15.58 -6.44
N SER A 54 -4.80 -15.92 -5.77
CA SER A 54 -5.06 -17.27 -5.28
C SER A 54 -5.31 -18.30 -6.40
N SER A 55 -5.67 -17.85 -7.61
CA SER A 55 -5.82 -18.74 -8.77
C SER A 55 -4.48 -19.14 -9.38
N MET A 56 -3.46 -18.30 -9.22
CA MET A 56 -2.12 -18.51 -9.79
C MET A 56 -1.11 -18.99 -8.74
N GLY A 57 -1.37 -18.73 -7.46
CA GLY A 57 -0.45 -19.04 -6.36
C GLY A 57 0.79 -18.14 -6.34
N GLU A 58 0.76 -17.00 -7.06
CA GLU A 58 1.86 -16.05 -7.17
C GLU A 58 1.34 -14.62 -7.03
N CYS A 59 2.25 -13.70 -6.68
CA CYS A 59 1.94 -12.27 -6.61
C CYS A 59 2.27 -11.60 -7.93
N ARG A 60 1.34 -10.76 -8.40
CA ARG A 60 1.42 -10.05 -9.67
C ARG A 60 0.77 -8.69 -9.56
N ALA A 61 1.11 -7.80 -10.48
CA ALA A 61 0.40 -6.54 -10.68
C ALA A 61 -0.83 -6.74 -11.59
N ALA A 62 -1.68 -5.72 -11.66
CA ALA A 62 -2.71 -5.62 -12.69
C ALA A 62 -2.07 -5.62 -14.09
N SER A 63 -2.72 -6.30 -15.03
CA SER A 63 -2.25 -6.45 -16.41
C SER A 63 -2.70 -5.29 -17.29
N ASN A 64 -3.69 -4.51 -16.84
CA ASN A 64 -4.26 -3.37 -17.53
C ASN A 64 -5.03 -2.47 -16.54
N ALA A 65 -5.43 -1.28 -16.99
CA ALA A 65 -6.02 -0.24 -16.14
C ALA A 65 -7.43 -0.54 -15.59
N THR A 66 -8.10 -1.59 -16.06
CA THR A 66 -9.43 -1.99 -15.56
C THR A 66 -9.37 -3.23 -14.67
N GLU A 67 -8.23 -3.92 -14.62
CA GLU A 67 -8.03 -5.08 -13.77
C GLU A 67 -7.67 -4.63 -12.34
N CYS A 68 -8.44 -5.12 -11.35
CA CYS A 68 -8.33 -4.69 -9.97
C CYS A 68 -8.39 -5.90 -9.03
N TYR A 69 -7.58 -5.88 -7.98
CA TYR A 69 -7.52 -6.95 -6.99
C TYR A 69 -8.67 -6.85 -6.00
N ASN A 70 -9.42 -7.94 -5.82
CA ASN A 70 -10.44 -8.09 -4.80
C ASN A 70 -9.87 -8.88 -3.62
N ALA A 71 -9.55 -8.19 -2.53
CA ALA A 71 -8.96 -8.79 -1.33
C ALA A 71 -9.88 -9.81 -0.63
N THR A 72 -11.20 -9.75 -0.85
CA THR A 72 -12.17 -10.68 -0.24
C THR A 72 -12.03 -12.08 -0.81
N ILE A 73 -11.76 -12.18 -2.11
CA ILE A 73 -11.64 -13.45 -2.83
C ILE A 73 -10.20 -13.75 -3.27
N ALA A 74 -9.26 -12.83 -3.01
CA ALA A 74 -7.87 -12.91 -3.40
C ALA A 74 -7.65 -13.18 -4.90
N LEU A 75 -8.35 -12.43 -5.75
CA LEU A 75 -8.30 -12.55 -7.20
C LEU A 75 -8.33 -11.17 -7.84
N PHE A 76 -7.65 -11.02 -8.97
CA PHE A 76 -7.91 -9.89 -9.83
C PHE A 76 -9.17 -10.12 -10.69
N GLN A 77 -9.89 -9.05 -10.96
CA GLN A 77 -11.14 -9.03 -11.72
C GLN A 77 -11.22 -7.75 -12.56
N ASP A 78 -12.04 -7.76 -13.61
CA ASP A 78 -12.30 -6.57 -14.43
C ASP A 78 -13.32 -5.68 -13.72
N GLY A 79 -12.85 -4.55 -13.19
CA GLY A 79 -13.62 -3.65 -12.33
C GLY A 79 -13.90 -4.20 -10.93
N CYS A 80 -14.52 -3.36 -10.09
CA CYS A 80 -14.89 -3.70 -8.72
C CYS A 80 -16.40 -3.91 -8.57
N ASP A 81 -16.79 -4.66 -7.55
CA ASP A 81 -18.19 -4.90 -7.22
C ASP A 81 -18.92 -3.57 -6.92
N PRO A 82 -20.25 -3.48 -7.09
CA PRO A 82 -21.00 -2.27 -6.77
C PRO A 82 -20.74 -1.77 -5.35
N GLY A 83 -20.42 -0.47 -5.22
CA GLY A 83 -20.03 0.14 -3.95
C GLY A 83 -18.53 0.06 -3.65
N TYR A 84 -17.72 -0.38 -4.61
CA TYR A 84 -16.26 -0.36 -4.56
C TYR A 84 -15.69 0.38 -5.78
N ASP A 85 -14.65 1.17 -5.55
CA ASP A 85 -13.85 1.83 -6.57
C ASP A 85 -12.49 1.12 -6.69
N CYS A 86 -11.97 1.08 -7.91
CA CYS A 86 -10.63 0.58 -8.16
C CYS A 86 -9.61 1.70 -7.95
N ILE A 87 -8.85 1.60 -6.86
CA ILE A 87 -7.86 2.59 -6.46
C ILE A 87 -6.53 1.87 -6.24
N ASP A 88 -5.51 2.27 -7.02
CA ASP A 88 -4.18 1.64 -7.07
C ASP A 88 -4.27 0.11 -7.25
N ASP A 89 -5.03 -0.33 -8.25
CA ASP A 89 -5.24 -1.75 -8.59
C ASP A 89 -5.87 -2.59 -7.46
N LEU A 90 -6.54 -1.96 -6.48
CA LEU A 90 -7.24 -2.61 -5.37
C LEU A 90 -8.69 -2.14 -5.27
N CYS A 91 -9.63 -3.08 -5.16
CA CYS A 91 -11.03 -2.78 -4.90
C CYS A 91 -11.21 -2.30 -3.46
N ARG A 92 -11.58 -1.04 -3.29
CA ARG A 92 -11.83 -0.38 -2.00
C ARG A 92 -13.24 0.17 -1.99
N VAL A 93 -13.85 0.26 -0.82
CA VAL A 93 -15.21 0.83 -0.70
C VAL A 93 -15.21 2.24 -1.30
N SER A 94 -16.22 2.56 -2.11
CA SER A 94 -16.49 3.89 -2.66
C SER A 94 -16.95 4.86 -1.54
N ALA A 95 -16.13 4.99 -0.50
CA ALA A 95 -16.32 5.94 0.56
C ALA A 95 -15.16 6.93 0.49
N ASP A 96 -15.50 8.21 0.37
CA ASP A 96 -14.59 9.25 0.84
C ASP A 96 -14.16 8.85 2.27
N PRO A 97 -12.87 8.91 2.60
CA PRO A 97 -12.42 8.62 3.96
C PRO A 97 -13.31 9.42 4.93
N VAL A 98 -13.99 8.71 5.83
CA VAL A 98 -14.89 9.29 6.85
C VAL A 98 -14.13 10.22 7.81
N ASP A 99 -12.81 10.21 7.66
CA ASP A 99 -11.73 10.78 8.44
C ASP A 99 -11.19 12.10 7.85
N GLY A 100 -11.86 12.69 6.85
CA GLY A 100 -11.56 14.07 6.40
C GLY A 100 -10.19 14.24 5.73
N ARG A 101 -9.53 13.14 5.36
CA ARG A 101 -8.19 13.12 4.74
C ARG A 101 -8.26 13.41 3.24
N THR A 102 -7.30 14.20 2.76
CA THR A 102 -7.15 14.55 1.34
C THR A 102 -6.06 13.74 0.65
N CYS A 103 -5.10 13.16 1.39
CA CYS A 103 -4.14 12.23 0.79
C CYS A 103 -4.61 10.77 0.87
N HIS A 104 -4.73 10.14 -0.30
CA HIS A 104 -5.23 8.77 -0.46
C HIS A 104 -4.15 7.74 -0.78
N ILE A 105 -2.87 8.14 -0.74
CA ILE A 105 -1.74 7.25 -1.04
C ILE A 105 -1.65 6.17 0.03
N ILE A 106 -1.65 4.89 -0.39
CA ILE A 106 -1.31 3.79 0.51
C ILE A 106 0.19 3.79 0.76
N CYS A 107 0.55 3.84 2.03
CA CYS A 107 1.92 3.80 2.48
C CYS A 107 2.24 2.44 3.11
N SER A 108 3.51 2.04 3.07
CA SER A 108 3.99 0.86 3.82
C SER A 108 3.67 0.99 5.31
N ALA A 109 3.57 -0.13 6.02
CA ALA A 109 3.23 -0.15 7.44
C ALA A 109 4.12 0.82 8.26
N GLY A 110 3.48 1.66 9.09
CA GLY A 110 4.16 2.67 9.91
C GLY A 110 4.48 3.98 9.19
N ARG A 111 4.16 4.10 7.90
CA ARG A 111 4.27 5.33 7.10
C ARG A 111 2.89 5.87 6.79
N PHE A 112 2.77 7.19 6.67
CA PHE A 112 1.51 7.86 6.36
C PHE A 112 1.73 8.99 5.36
N CYS A 113 0.70 9.27 4.57
CA CYS A 113 0.65 10.42 3.69
C CYS A 113 -0.16 11.52 4.38
N GLU A 114 0.46 12.69 4.55
CA GLU A 114 -0.22 13.84 5.11
C GLU A 114 -1.13 14.49 4.08
N ASN A 115 -2.20 15.12 4.57
CA ASN A 115 -3.04 15.97 3.74
C ASN A 115 -2.17 16.99 2.98
N ASP A 116 -2.56 17.24 1.73
CA ASP A 116 -1.89 18.15 0.80
C ASP A 116 -0.45 17.73 0.41
N THR A 117 -0.06 16.48 0.69
CA THR A 117 1.20 15.89 0.23
C THR A 117 0.96 14.75 -0.75
N THR A 118 2.01 14.36 -1.49
CA THR A 118 2.00 13.21 -2.41
C THR A 118 3.05 12.17 -2.02
N GLU A 119 3.53 12.19 -0.78
CA GLU A 119 4.64 11.37 -0.34
C GLU A 119 4.33 10.70 0.99
N CYS A 120 4.68 9.41 1.08
CA CYS A 120 4.61 8.67 2.33
C CYS A 120 5.84 8.95 3.18
N ARG A 121 5.64 9.34 4.44
CA ARG A 121 6.74 9.52 5.40
C ARG A 121 6.50 8.81 6.73
N GLU A 122 7.56 8.71 7.51
CA GLU A 122 7.57 8.26 8.90
C GLU A 122 7.57 9.48 9.85
N PRO A 123 7.35 9.27 11.16
CA PRO A 123 7.65 10.29 12.16
C PRO A 123 9.07 10.84 12.00
N ALA A 124 9.22 12.15 12.12
CA ALA A 124 10.51 12.83 12.06
C ALA A 124 11.33 12.65 13.36
N TYR A 125 10.66 12.34 14.47
CA TYR A 125 11.26 12.15 15.79
C TYR A 125 10.37 11.27 16.67
N ASP A 126 10.96 10.71 17.73
CA ASP A 126 10.24 9.94 18.74
C ASP A 126 9.21 10.84 19.44
N GLY A 127 7.94 10.42 19.41
CA GLY A 127 6.82 11.17 19.98
C GLY A 127 5.92 11.81 18.91
N GLU A 128 6.41 12.02 17.69
CA GLU A 128 5.55 12.44 16.58
C GLU A 128 4.65 11.27 16.14
N CYS A 129 3.36 11.53 15.98
CA CYS A 129 2.36 10.51 15.68
C CYS A 129 1.35 11.00 14.65
N PHE A 130 0.89 10.10 13.76
CA PHE A 130 -0.10 10.44 12.75
C PHE A 130 -1.51 10.44 13.31
N ASN A 131 -2.21 11.58 13.18
CA ASN A 131 -3.61 11.70 13.54
C ASN A 131 -4.50 11.41 12.32
N LEU A 132 -5.26 10.31 12.40
CA LEU A 132 -6.13 9.88 11.31
C LEU A 132 -7.28 10.87 11.04
N ALA A 133 -7.76 11.58 12.06
CA ALA A 133 -8.89 12.51 11.93
C ALA A 133 -8.50 13.85 11.27
N THR A 134 -7.24 14.26 11.41
CA THR A 134 -6.74 15.49 10.79
C THR A 134 -5.91 15.22 9.53
N GLY A 135 -5.42 13.99 9.36
CA GLY A 135 -4.54 13.61 8.27
C GLY A 135 -3.14 14.21 8.38
N LEU A 136 -2.67 14.53 9.58
CA LEU A 136 -1.39 15.20 9.84
C LEU A 136 -0.62 14.50 10.95
N PHE A 137 0.70 14.58 10.91
CA PHE A 137 1.51 14.24 12.07
C PHE A 137 1.47 15.37 13.11
N GLN A 138 1.44 14.98 14.38
CA GLN A 138 1.40 15.90 15.52
C GLN A 138 2.29 15.37 16.65
N ASP A 139 2.64 16.24 17.59
CA ASP A 139 3.40 15.86 18.78
C ASP A 139 2.49 15.15 19.79
N GLY A 140 2.73 13.86 20.01
CA GLY A 140 1.87 13.00 20.82
C GLY A 140 0.49 12.73 20.20
N CYS A 141 -0.43 12.28 21.03
CA CYS A 141 -1.83 12.07 20.66
C CYS A 141 -2.74 12.84 21.62
N ASP A 142 -3.93 13.19 21.14
CA ASP A 142 -4.95 13.85 21.95
C ASP A 142 -5.41 12.95 23.12
N GLU A 143 -6.04 13.56 24.12
CA GLU A 143 -6.55 12.82 25.29
C GLU A 143 -7.51 11.70 24.85
N GLY A 144 -7.33 10.50 25.43
CA GLY A 144 -8.08 9.30 25.03
C GLY A 144 -7.45 8.53 23.86
N PHE A 145 -6.31 8.98 23.34
CA PHE A 145 -5.56 8.29 22.30
C PHE A 145 -4.11 8.01 22.72
N TYR A 146 -3.52 6.95 22.17
CA TYR A 146 -2.13 6.60 22.37
C TYR A 146 -1.43 6.38 21.02
N CYS A 147 -0.14 6.72 20.94
CA CYS A 147 0.63 6.54 19.72
C CYS A 147 1.10 5.08 19.59
N SER A 148 0.51 4.36 18.64
CA SER A 148 0.84 2.96 18.36
C SER A 148 1.11 2.77 16.87
N TYR A 149 2.25 2.15 16.55
CA TYR A 149 2.71 1.99 15.16
C TYR A 149 2.67 3.30 14.36
N ASN A 150 3.16 4.39 14.97
CA ASN A 150 3.24 5.73 14.39
C ASN A 150 1.89 6.40 14.08
N LYS A 151 0.77 5.90 14.63
CA LYS A 151 -0.55 6.54 14.53
C LYS A 151 -1.29 6.63 15.87
N CYS A 152 -2.14 7.63 16.00
CA CYS A 152 -3.02 7.77 17.15
C CYS A 152 -4.16 6.76 17.06
N VAL A 153 -4.25 5.91 18.08
CA VAL A 153 -5.32 4.92 18.25
C VAL A 153 -6.04 5.18 19.56
N ASP A 154 -7.35 5.01 19.57
CA ASP A 154 -8.18 5.18 20.76
C ASP A 154 -7.81 4.12 21.81
N VAL A 155 -7.73 4.50 23.08
CA VAL A 155 -7.45 3.58 24.20
C VAL A 155 -8.70 2.93 24.81
N SER A 156 -9.88 3.14 24.21
CA SER A 156 -11.12 2.47 24.57
C SER A 156 -10.99 0.98 24.27
N LEU A 157 -10.47 0.24 25.24
CA LEU A 157 -10.73 -1.18 25.37
C LEU A 157 -12.23 -1.27 25.71
N ASP A 158 -13.05 -1.72 24.76
CA ASP A 158 -14.46 -2.00 25.00
C ASP A 158 -14.64 -2.79 26.31
N GLU A 159 -15.29 -2.19 27.32
CA GLU A 159 -15.72 -2.88 28.55
C GLU A 159 -16.95 -3.76 28.30
#